data_AF-A0A6A9T095-F1
#
_entry.id   AF-A0A6A9T095-F1
#
_cell.length_a   1.000
_cell.length_b   1.000
_cell.length_c   1.000
_cell.angle_alpha   90.00
_cell.angle_beta   90.00
_cell.angle_gamma   90.00
#
_symmetry.space_group_name_H-M   'P 1'
#
loop_
_entity.id
_entity.type
_entity.pdbx_description
1 polymer ?
#
loop_
_entity_poly.entity_id
_entity_poly.type
_entity_poly.pdbx_seq_one_letter_code
_entity_poly.pdbx_strand_id
1 'polypeptide(L)'
;MKRRSVLASMGAFTASGSLVMGSGAFTSAEVERDVNIDVVGDPYAFLGLRYPNEDGTYPTEDEPNATPPETLNVTSGEEQDLFHATNQFAGEITGFSLSVDERGDEFDSIEVNEKPPDEFTPGEDAFVTVEIDCNGNATEEVVFGIEAEGEGFSVSAQRRFEISCSLPTAATTAPRFTGGGQFKYDESLDGKTLRAWYRRDGTVYRTGEQSGEGESVELNDFDGVSGRPTGVFAIEFVEDDSSTFFIRRTFLEADSCDVEQRTTDAVEKSQTKFCDEIADCELDGQIELCSN
;
A
#
# COMPACT_ATOMS: atom_id res chain seq x y z
N MET A 1 -7.41 -10.62 109.88
CA MET A 1 -6.69 -10.91 108.61
C MET A 1 -7.68 -11.03 107.45
N LYS A 2 -8.15 -9.92 106.86
CA LYS A 2 -9.15 -9.94 105.75
C LYS A 2 -8.91 -8.88 104.65
N ARG A 3 -7.72 -8.27 104.56
CA ARG A 3 -7.44 -7.19 103.60
C ARG A 3 -6.55 -7.58 102.40
N ARG A 4 -6.00 -8.80 102.38
CA ARG A 4 -5.11 -9.26 101.28
C ARG A 4 -5.81 -10.05 100.16
N SER A 5 -7.08 -10.41 100.32
CA SER A 5 -7.82 -11.22 99.33
C SER A 5 -8.53 -10.42 98.24
N VAL A 6 -8.68 -9.09 98.40
CA VAL A 6 -9.47 -8.26 97.48
C VAL A 6 -8.62 -7.66 96.36
N LEU A 7 -7.32 -7.47 96.59
CA LEU A 7 -6.40 -6.94 95.58
C LEU A 7 -5.92 -7.98 94.57
N ALA A 8 -5.97 -9.27 94.92
CA ALA A 8 -5.59 -10.35 94.00
C ALA A 8 -6.70 -10.64 92.96
N SER A 9 -7.97 -10.33 93.25
CA SER A 9 -9.08 -10.59 92.33
C SER A 9 -9.30 -9.49 91.28
N MET A 10 -8.72 -8.29 91.46
CA MET A 10 -8.78 -7.21 90.45
C MET A 10 -7.63 -7.26 89.44
N GLY A 11 -6.56 -8.03 89.69
CA GLY A 11 -5.42 -8.17 88.77
C GLY A 11 -5.57 -9.28 87.72
N ALA A 12 -6.59 -10.15 87.85
CA ALA A 12 -6.76 -11.31 86.97
C ALA A 12 -7.66 -11.04 85.75
N PHE A 13 -8.36 -9.90 85.69
CA PHE A 13 -9.25 -9.55 84.58
C PHE A 13 -8.62 -8.61 83.54
N THR A 14 -7.41 -8.10 83.76
CA THR A 14 -6.70 -7.24 82.81
C THR A 14 -5.74 -8.00 81.89
N ALA A 15 -5.52 -9.30 82.10
CA ALA A 15 -4.61 -10.10 81.29
C ALA A 15 -5.29 -10.82 80.10
N SER A 16 -6.62 -10.80 79.99
CA SER A 16 -7.39 -11.53 78.97
C SER A 16 -8.19 -10.60 78.04
N GLY A 17 -7.74 -9.36 77.86
CA GLY A 17 -8.42 -8.35 77.04
C GLY A 17 -7.63 -7.79 75.86
N SER A 18 -6.47 -8.36 75.50
CA SER A 18 -5.60 -7.79 74.45
C SER A 18 -5.36 -8.68 73.23
N LEU A 19 -6.07 -9.81 73.10
CA LEU A 19 -5.97 -10.69 71.92
C LEU A 19 -7.17 -10.59 70.95
N VAL A 20 -8.07 -9.62 71.15
CA VAL A 20 -9.14 -9.27 70.19
C VAL A 20 -9.12 -7.76 69.91
N MET A 21 -7.93 -7.24 69.62
CA MET A 21 -7.77 -6.10 68.72
C MET A 21 -7.16 -6.62 67.42
N GLY A 22 -7.81 -7.64 66.85
CA GLY A 22 -7.58 -8.05 65.48
C GLY A 22 -8.33 -7.10 64.54
N SER A 23 -7.59 -6.56 63.58
CA SER A 23 -8.05 -6.07 62.27
C SER A 23 -8.95 -4.83 62.17
N GLY A 24 -9.09 -4.00 63.22
CA GLY A 24 -9.86 -2.75 63.11
C GLY A 24 -9.13 -1.57 62.44
N ALA A 25 -7.81 -1.68 62.21
CA ALA A 25 -7.04 -0.66 61.53
C ALA A 25 -6.99 -0.99 60.03
N PHE A 26 -8.06 -0.66 59.31
CA PHE A 26 -7.89 -0.27 57.91
C PHE A 26 -7.13 1.04 57.93
N THR A 27 -5.81 0.99 58.06
CA THR A 27 -4.98 2.10 57.62
C THR A 27 -5.11 2.08 56.11
N SER A 28 -6.06 2.84 55.56
CA SER A 28 -6.06 3.13 54.13
C SER A 28 -4.75 3.87 53.85
N ALA A 29 -3.75 3.12 53.39
CA ALA A 29 -2.59 3.72 52.74
C ALA A 29 -3.09 4.20 51.38
N GLU A 30 -3.59 5.43 51.35
CA GLU A 30 -3.88 6.15 50.12
C GLU A 30 -2.52 6.46 49.50
N VAL A 31 -2.04 5.53 48.68
CA VAL A 31 -0.88 5.75 47.84
C VAL A 31 -1.43 6.44 46.60
N GLU A 32 -1.33 7.77 46.60
CA GLU A 32 -1.46 8.56 45.37
C GLU A 32 -0.29 8.16 44.47
N ARG A 33 -0.57 7.32 43.47
CA ARG A 33 0.36 7.10 42.36
C ARG A 33 -0.01 8.09 41.28
N ASP A 34 0.73 9.19 41.22
CA ASP A 34 0.74 10.04 40.03
C ASP A 34 1.37 9.25 38.90
N VAL A 35 0.51 8.73 38.01
CA VAL A 35 0.94 8.10 36.75
C VAL A 35 0.82 9.18 35.67
N ASN A 36 1.94 9.79 35.32
CA ASN A 36 2.01 10.65 34.15
C ASN A 36 2.26 9.76 32.93
N ILE A 37 1.28 9.67 32.03
CA ILE A 37 1.40 8.94 30.77
C ILE A 37 1.74 9.98 29.71
N ASP A 38 3.01 10.03 29.33
CA ASP A 38 3.44 10.82 28.18
C ASP A 38 3.21 9.98 26.92
N VAL A 39 2.32 10.43 26.05
CA VAL A 39 2.06 9.78 24.77
C VAL A 39 3.10 10.33 23.80
N VAL A 40 4.18 9.58 23.61
CA VAL A 40 5.18 9.90 22.59
C VAL A 40 4.52 9.87 21.20
N GLY A 41 4.91 10.80 20.34
CA GLY A 41 4.47 10.79 18.95
C GLY A 41 4.95 9.54 18.22
N ASP A 42 4.29 9.24 17.11
CA ASP A 42 4.50 8.04 16.30
C ASP A 42 5.97 7.69 16.02
N PRO A 43 6.88 8.63 15.70
CA PRO A 43 8.27 8.29 15.38
C PRO A 43 9.09 7.81 16.57
N TYR A 44 8.62 8.03 17.80
CA TYR A 44 9.30 7.65 19.03
C TYR A 44 8.56 6.54 19.80
N ALA A 45 7.52 5.96 19.20
CA ALA A 45 6.82 4.80 19.74
C ALA A 45 7.69 3.54 19.61
N PHE A 46 7.37 2.49 20.37
CA PHE A 46 8.08 1.20 20.27
C PHE A 46 7.99 0.59 18.86
N LEU A 47 6.86 0.78 18.18
CA LEU A 47 6.78 0.66 16.73
C LEU A 47 6.74 2.08 16.17
N GLY A 48 7.90 2.59 15.77
CA GLY A 48 8.03 3.95 15.27
C GLY A 48 7.40 4.07 13.88
N LEU A 49 6.53 5.04 13.63
CA LEU A 49 6.01 5.30 12.29
C LEU A 49 6.53 6.64 11.78
N ARG A 50 7.09 6.64 10.56
CA ARG A 50 7.59 7.84 9.87
C ARG A 50 6.90 7.99 8.53
N TYR A 51 6.40 9.17 8.24
CA TYR A 51 5.65 9.45 7.02
C TYR A 51 6.52 10.18 6.00
N PRO A 52 6.34 9.95 4.68
CA PRO A 52 7.02 10.73 3.65
C PRO A 52 6.57 12.19 3.68
N ASN A 53 7.47 13.08 3.29
CA ASN A 53 7.19 14.48 3.01
C ASN A 53 6.41 14.62 1.69
N GLU A 54 5.91 15.82 1.40
CA GLU A 54 5.20 16.12 0.13
C GLU A 54 6.04 15.85 -1.13
N ASP A 55 7.37 15.84 -1.01
CA ASP A 55 8.31 15.55 -2.10
C ASP A 55 8.70 14.06 -2.18
N GLY A 56 8.07 13.18 -1.39
CA GLY A 56 8.36 11.75 -1.31
C GLY A 56 9.62 11.41 -0.51
N THR A 57 10.33 12.39 0.05
CA THR A 57 11.50 12.12 0.91
C THR A 57 11.09 11.82 2.34
N TYR A 58 11.91 11.10 3.09
CA TYR A 58 11.64 10.84 4.51
C TYR A 58 12.36 11.84 5.42
N PRO A 59 11.72 12.29 6.51
CA PRO A 59 12.37 13.09 7.52
C PRO A 59 13.52 12.31 8.18
N THR A 60 14.57 13.03 8.57
CA THR A 60 15.73 12.44 9.26
C THR A 60 15.35 12.03 10.68
N GLU A 61 16.15 11.14 11.29
CA GLU A 61 15.95 10.71 12.68
C GLU A 61 16.02 11.87 13.69
N ASP A 62 16.75 12.94 13.36
CA ASP A 62 16.89 14.13 14.19
C ASP A 62 15.67 15.06 14.13
N GLU A 63 14.87 15.00 13.06
CA GLU A 63 13.68 15.82 12.84
C GLU A 63 12.51 14.99 12.29
N PRO A 64 12.05 13.95 13.02
CA PRO A 64 11.04 13.06 12.49
C PRO A 64 9.68 13.76 12.42
N ASN A 65 8.98 13.60 11.30
CA ASN A 65 7.60 14.05 11.20
C ASN A 65 6.71 13.10 12.01
N ALA A 66 6.06 13.64 13.05
CA ALA A 66 5.19 12.87 13.94
C ALA A 66 3.74 12.78 13.48
N THR A 67 3.38 13.48 12.40
CA THR A 67 1.99 13.58 11.97
C THR A 67 1.84 12.94 10.59
N PRO A 68 0.90 12.00 10.40
CA PRO A 68 0.55 11.53 9.07
C PRO A 68 0.13 12.71 8.18
N PRO A 69 0.38 12.65 6.86
CA PRO A 69 -0.13 13.65 5.95
C PRO A 69 -1.66 13.74 6.07
N GLU A 70 -2.22 14.95 6.07
CA GLU A 70 -3.67 15.13 6.12
C GLU A 70 -4.34 14.47 4.91
N THR A 71 -3.73 14.59 3.73
CA THR A 71 -4.20 14.00 2.48
C THR A 71 -3.07 13.26 1.76
N LEU A 72 -3.32 12.01 1.37
CA LEU A 72 -2.44 11.22 0.51
C LEU A 72 -2.94 11.35 -0.94
N ASN A 73 -2.15 11.98 -1.80
CA ASN A 73 -2.48 12.06 -3.22
C ASN A 73 -1.98 10.81 -3.92
N VAL A 74 -2.88 10.08 -4.59
CA VAL A 74 -2.55 8.85 -5.31
C VAL A 74 -3.01 8.94 -6.76
N THR A 75 -2.22 8.38 -7.66
CA THR A 75 -2.65 8.11 -9.03
C THR A 75 -3.15 6.68 -9.11
N SER A 76 -4.32 6.47 -9.72
CA SER A 76 -4.90 5.12 -9.84
C SER A 76 -3.93 4.14 -10.50
N GLY A 77 -3.60 3.05 -9.81
CA GLY A 77 -2.71 1.99 -10.26
C GLY A 77 -1.20 2.28 -10.16
N GLU A 78 -0.81 3.37 -9.50
CA GLU A 78 0.59 3.63 -9.12
C GLU A 78 0.84 3.23 -7.66
N GLU A 79 2.04 2.72 -7.37
CA GLU A 79 2.47 2.47 -5.99
C GLU A 79 2.80 3.80 -5.30
N GLN A 80 2.28 3.98 -4.09
CA GLN A 80 2.51 5.15 -3.26
C GLN A 80 3.07 4.74 -1.90
N ASP A 81 4.14 5.42 -1.48
CA ASP A 81 4.69 5.30 -0.13
C ASP A 81 3.69 5.78 0.92
N LEU A 82 3.41 4.93 1.92
CA LEU A 82 2.49 5.24 3.01
C LEU A 82 3.25 5.66 4.28
N PHE A 83 4.15 4.79 4.78
CA PHE A 83 5.06 5.09 5.89
C PHE A 83 6.20 4.06 6.00
N HIS A 84 7.21 4.42 6.79
CA HIS A 84 8.22 3.50 7.31
C HIS A 84 7.89 3.12 8.75
N ALA A 85 7.88 1.83 9.04
CA ALA A 85 7.78 1.32 10.40
C ALA A 85 9.17 0.96 10.91
N THR A 86 9.58 1.47 12.06
CA THR A 86 10.88 1.19 12.70
C THR A 86 10.67 0.35 13.95
N ASN A 87 11.36 -0.78 14.07
CA ASN A 87 11.34 -1.56 15.30
C ASN A 87 12.18 -0.88 16.39
N GLN A 88 11.55 -0.30 17.41
CA GLN A 88 12.23 0.26 18.58
C GLN A 88 12.04 -0.59 19.85
N PHE A 89 11.48 -1.80 19.72
CA PHE A 89 11.47 -2.78 20.80
C PHE A 89 12.89 -3.25 21.09
N ALA A 90 13.11 -3.77 22.30
CA ALA A 90 14.38 -4.43 22.63
C ALA A 90 14.52 -5.81 21.97
N GLY A 91 13.42 -6.37 21.44
CA GLY A 91 13.35 -7.68 20.81
C GLY A 91 12.93 -7.59 19.34
N GLU A 92 13.06 -8.72 18.65
CA GLU A 92 12.67 -8.88 17.25
C GLU A 92 11.14 -8.91 17.09
N ILE A 93 10.65 -8.29 16.02
CA ILE A 93 9.27 -8.44 15.54
C ILE A 93 9.22 -9.66 14.63
N THR A 94 8.46 -10.68 15.03
CA THR A 94 8.30 -11.94 14.28
C THR A 94 7.04 -11.96 13.42
N GLY A 95 6.12 -11.02 13.65
CA GLY A 95 4.92 -10.84 12.84
C GLY A 95 4.66 -9.36 12.64
N PHE A 96 4.49 -8.94 11.39
CA PHE A 96 4.07 -7.60 11.00
C PHE A 96 3.00 -7.75 9.94
N SER A 97 1.89 -7.02 10.08
CA SER A 97 0.81 -7.06 9.11
C SER A 97 0.04 -5.75 9.09
N LEU A 98 -0.39 -5.35 7.91
CA LEU A 98 -1.38 -4.31 7.69
C LEU A 98 -2.74 -4.91 7.32
N SER A 99 -3.77 -4.22 7.76
CA SER A 99 -5.15 -4.44 7.34
C SER A 99 -5.77 -3.12 6.93
N VAL A 100 -6.68 -3.16 5.97
CA VAL A 100 -7.45 -1.98 5.53
C VAL A 100 -8.88 -2.18 6.01
N ASP A 101 -9.29 -1.32 6.95
CA ASP A 101 -10.65 -1.28 7.48
C ASP A 101 -11.47 -0.27 6.66
N GLU A 102 -12.52 -0.79 6.03
CA GLU A 102 -13.55 -0.08 5.27
C GLU A 102 -13.12 0.40 3.87
N ARG A 103 -13.92 -0.02 2.88
CA ARG A 103 -13.92 0.46 1.50
C ARG A 103 -15.20 1.25 1.33
N GLY A 104 -15.12 2.55 1.02
CA GLY A 104 -16.24 3.13 0.29
C GLY A 104 -16.30 2.54 -1.11
N ASP A 105 -17.43 2.76 -1.76
CA ASP A 105 -17.66 2.31 -3.13
C ASP A 105 -16.79 3.09 -4.15
N GLU A 106 -15.93 4.02 -3.71
CA GLU A 106 -15.11 4.89 -4.57
C GLU A 106 -13.79 4.24 -5.04
N PHE A 107 -13.29 3.22 -4.33
CA PHE A 107 -12.09 2.47 -4.72
C PHE A 107 -12.46 1.08 -5.27
N ASP A 108 -11.86 0.70 -6.39
CA ASP A 108 -11.99 -0.65 -6.95
C ASP A 108 -11.20 -1.66 -6.12
N SER A 109 -9.95 -1.33 -5.82
CA SER A 109 -9.05 -2.11 -4.98
C SER A 109 -8.07 -1.21 -4.24
N ILE A 110 -7.65 -1.69 -3.08
CA ILE A 110 -6.52 -1.17 -2.31
C ILE A 110 -5.67 -2.38 -2.01
N GLU A 111 -4.47 -2.41 -2.58
CA GLU A 111 -3.46 -3.44 -2.35
C GLU A 111 -2.37 -2.85 -1.47
N VAL A 112 -2.02 -3.58 -0.42
CA VAL A 112 -0.96 -3.16 0.50
C VAL A 112 0.26 -4.02 0.20
N ASN A 113 1.34 -3.37 -0.19
CA ASN A 113 2.62 -3.98 -0.46
C ASN A 113 3.53 -3.73 0.74
N GLU A 114 3.56 -4.71 1.64
CA GLU A 114 4.44 -4.71 2.80
C GLU A 114 5.77 -5.35 2.40
N LYS A 115 6.88 -4.63 2.67
CA LYS A 115 8.22 -5.18 2.49
C LYS A 115 9.00 -5.13 3.81
N PRO A 116 8.57 -5.89 4.84
CA PRO A 116 9.38 -6.05 6.03
C PRO A 116 10.67 -6.83 5.69
N PRO A 117 11.77 -6.59 6.43
CA PRO A 117 12.95 -7.45 6.35
C PRO A 117 12.63 -8.87 6.85
N ASP A 118 13.41 -9.87 6.42
CA ASP A 118 13.24 -11.28 6.80
C ASP A 118 13.31 -11.51 8.32
N GLU A 119 14.10 -10.68 9.00
CA GLU A 119 14.18 -10.56 10.46
C GLU A 119 13.95 -9.07 10.74
N PHE A 120 12.93 -8.70 11.53
CA PHE A 120 12.65 -7.29 11.83
C PHE A 120 13.23 -6.95 13.21
N THR A 121 14.56 -6.82 13.24
CA THR A 121 15.35 -6.64 14.47
C THR A 121 15.34 -5.19 14.96
N PRO A 122 15.72 -4.91 16.22
CA PRO A 122 15.75 -3.56 16.76
C PRO A 122 16.59 -2.58 15.92
N GLY A 123 15.97 -1.49 15.49
CA GLY A 123 16.55 -0.43 14.67
C GLY A 123 16.35 -0.61 13.16
N GLU A 124 15.80 -1.73 12.70
CA GLU A 124 15.46 -1.91 11.29
C GLU A 124 14.16 -1.20 10.92
N ASP A 125 13.97 -1.04 9.61
CA ASP A 125 12.82 -0.40 8.99
C ASP A 125 12.08 -1.38 8.06
N ALA A 126 10.75 -1.36 8.13
CA ALA A 126 9.85 -1.97 7.15
C ALA A 126 9.20 -0.86 6.30
N PHE A 127 9.23 -1.05 4.99
CA PHE A 127 8.63 -0.12 4.03
C PHE A 127 7.22 -0.58 3.71
N VAL A 128 6.26 0.33 3.82
CA VAL A 128 4.86 0.07 3.50
C VAL A 128 4.45 0.98 2.35
N THR A 129 4.13 0.35 1.22
CA THR A 129 3.54 1.01 0.06
C THR A 129 2.12 0.52 -0.15
N VAL A 130 1.32 1.34 -0.83
CA VAL A 130 -0.05 1.01 -1.22
C VAL A 130 -0.22 1.25 -2.71
N GLU A 131 -0.93 0.35 -3.37
CA GLU A 131 -1.41 0.56 -4.73
C GLU A 131 -2.93 0.66 -4.68
N ILE A 132 -3.48 1.73 -5.26
CA ILE A 132 -4.91 2.04 -5.17
C ILE A 132 -5.47 2.17 -6.57
N ASP A 133 -6.52 1.41 -6.88
CA ASP A 133 -7.32 1.58 -8.08
C ASP A 133 -8.64 2.28 -7.77
N CYS A 134 -8.98 3.26 -8.60
CA CYS A 134 -10.05 4.21 -8.31
C CYS A 134 -11.15 4.18 -9.37
N ASN A 135 -12.40 4.27 -8.92
CA ASN A 135 -13.58 4.39 -9.78
C ASN A 135 -13.82 5.84 -10.27
N GLY A 136 -12.75 6.53 -10.65
CA GLY A 136 -12.76 7.95 -10.98
C GLY A 136 -11.95 8.79 -10.02
N ASN A 137 -12.15 10.11 -10.10
CA ASN A 137 -11.54 11.04 -9.16
C ASN A 137 -12.38 11.05 -7.88
N ALA A 138 -11.76 10.70 -6.77
CA ALA A 138 -12.41 10.41 -5.50
C ALA A 138 -11.58 10.95 -4.33
N THR A 139 -12.25 11.22 -3.21
CA THR A 139 -11.54 11.60 -1.97
C THR A 139 -12.26 10.96 -0.81
N GLU A 140 -11.58 10.02 -0.15
CA GLU A 140 -12.19 9.20 0.89
C GLU A 140 -11.21 8.91 2.03
N GLU A 141 -11.72 8.84 3.25
CA GLU A 141 -10.95 8.45 4.43
C GLU A 141 -10.79 6.93 4.49
N VAL A 142 -9.54 6.45 4.53
CA VAL A 142 -9.21 5.02 4.65
C VAL A 142 -8.52 4.77 5.99
N VAL A 143 -8.92 3.69 6.67
CA VAL A 143 -8.35 3.28 7.95
C VAL A 143 -7.40 2.10 7.74
N PHE A 144 -6.14 2.26 8.14
CA PHE A 144 -5.16 1.18 8.15
C PHE A 144 -4.96 0.69 9.58
N GLY A 145 -5.23 -0.59 9.81
CA GLY A 145 -4.86 -1.32 11.02
C GLY A 145 -3.44 -1.87 10.88
N ILE A 146 -2.60 -1.59 11.85
CA ILE A 146 -1.20 -2.00 11.91
C ILE A 146 -1.06 -2.94 13.10
N GLU A 147 -0.56 -4.15 12.88
CA GLU A 147 -0.29 -5.12 13.92
C GLU A 147 1.17 -5.57 13.86
N ALA A 148 1.83 -5.61 15.02
CA ALA A 148 3.16 -6.20 15.14
C ALA A 148 3.29 -7.02 16.42
N GLU A 149 3.98 -8.15 16.34
CA GLU A 149 4.18 -9.07 17.46
C GLU A 149 5.61 -9.63 17.50
N GLY A 150 6.07 -9.92 18.72
CA GLY A 150 7.38 -10.50 18.98
C GLY A 150 7.43 -11.21 20.34
N GLU A 151 8.60 -11.61 20.79
CA GLU A 151 8.73 -12.36 22.05
C GLU A 151 8.34 -11.49 23.26
N GLY A 152 7.15 -11.74 23.80
CA GLY A 152 6.65 -11.07 25.01
C GLY A 152 6.03 -9.70 24.77
N PHE A 153 5.79 -9.30 23.51
CA PHE A 153 5.07 -8.08 23.18
C PHE A 153 4.16 -8.25 21.96
N SER A 154 3.10 -7.45 21.92
CA SER A 154 2.23 -7.27 20.78
C SER A 154 1.74 -5.83 20.81
N VAL A 155 1.69 -5.18 19.65
CA VAL A 155 1.24 -3.81 19.48
C VAL A 155 0.24 -3.76 18.33
N SER A 156 -0.80 -2.95 18.50
CA SER A 156 -1.75 -2.61 17.45
C SER A 156 -1.92 -1.10 17.39
N ALA A 157 -2.05 -0.58 16.18
CA ALA A 157 -2.32 0.83 15.92
C ALA A 157 -3.32 0.96 14.77
N GLN A 158 -4.05 2.07 14.73
CA GLN A 158 -4.89 2.43 13.59
C GLN A 158 -4.49 3.82 13.10
N ARG A 159 -4.42 3.99 11.78
CA ARG A 159 -4.13 5.28 11.13
C ARG A 159 -5.20 5.58 10.10
N ARG A 160 -5.59 6.85 10.04
CA ARG A 160 -6.57 7.37 9.09
C ARG A 160 -5.84 8.26 8.10
N PHE A 161 -6.13 8.08 6.82
CA PHE A 161 -5.61 8.92 5.75
C PHE A 161 -6.78 9.37 4.89
N GLU A 162 -6.84 10.66 4.56
CA GLU A 162 -7.71 11.12 3.48
C GLU A 162 -7.01 10.84 2.16
N ILE A 163 -7.49 9.86 1.39
CA ILE A 163 -6.88 9.48 0.12
C ILE A 163 -7.58 10.26 -0.99
N SER A 164 -6.85 11.18 -1.62
CA SER A 164 -7.29 11.88 -2.82
C SER A 164 -6.76 11.15 -4.03
N CYS A 165 -7.62 10.37 -4.67
CA CYS A 165 -7.26 9.65 -5.87
C CYS A 165 -7.62 10.42 -7.13
N SER A 166 -6.64 10.51 -8.04
CA SER A 166 -6.86 10.91 -9.42
C SER A 166 -6.67 9.72 -10.34
N LEU A 167 -7.54 9.61 -11.36
CA LEU A 167 -7.21 8.76 -12.51
C LEU A 167 -5.88 9.25 -13.11
N PRO A 168 -5.03 8.35 -13.63
CA PRO A 168 -3.92 8.77 -14.47
C PRO A 168 -4.49 9.75 -15.49
N THR A 169 -3.81 10.88 -15.69
CA THR A 169 -4.24 11.84 -16.68
C THR A 169 -4.15 11.12 -18.01
N ALA A 170 -5.28 10.53 -18.43
CA ALA A 170 -5.32 9.72 -19.62
C ALA A 170 -4.68 10.59 -20.69
N ALA A 171 -3.63 10.08 -21.36
CA ALA A 171 -3.03 10.80 -22.46
C ALA A 171 -4.20 11.31 -23.31
N THR A 172 -4.33 12.64 -23.45
CA THR A 172 -5.59 13.30 -23.81
C THR A 172 -6.16 12.81 -25.14
N THR A 173 -5.36 12.04 -25.87
CA THR A 173 -5.76 11.31 -27.04
C THR A 173 -5.25 9.86 -27.00
N ALA A 174 -5.94 8.98 -26.26
CA ALA A 174 -5.71 7.54 -26.35
C ALA A 174 -5.74 7.07 -27.83
N PRO A 175 -4.84 6.15 -28.24
CA PRO A 175 -4.81 5.65 -29.61
C PRO A 175 -6.14 4.97 -29.93
N ARG A 176 -6.72 5.31 -31.08
CA ARG A 176 -7.98 4.73 -31.55
C ARG A 176 -7.69 3.54 -32.44
N PHE A 177 -8.10 2.36 -32.03
CA PHE A 177 -8.03 1.18 -32.89
C PHE A 177 -9.11 1.27 -33.97
N THR A 178 -8.72 1.39 -35.25
CA THR A 178 -9.67 1.52 -36.38
C THR A 178 -10.09 0.17 -36.97
N GLY A 179 -9.57 -0.94 -36.43
CA GLY A 179 -9.81 -2.30 -36.92
C GLY A 179 -8.86 -2.72 -38.04
N GLY A 180 -8.81 -4.03 -38.34
CA GLY A 180 -7.88 -4.57 -39.35
C GLY A 180 -6.41 -4.50 -38.96
N GLY A 181 -6.12 -4.43 -37.65
CA GLY A 181 -4.78 -4.18 -37.13
C GLY A 181 -4.25 -2.81 -37.54
N GLN A 182 -5.09 -1.78 -37.37
CA GLN A 182 -4.71 -0.38 -37.53
C GLN A 182 -5.09 0.36 -36.24
N PHE A 183 -4.24 1.29 -35.82
CA PHE A 183 -4.57 2.29 -34.82
C PHE A 183 -4.23 3.67 -35.38
N LYS A 184 -4.83 4.70 -34.79
CA LYS A 184 -4.55 6.09 -35.07
C LYS A 184 -4.25 6.82 -33.77
N TYR A 185 -3.13 7.52 -33.73
CA TYR A 185 -2.77 8.45 -32.66
C TYR A 185 -2.73 9.85 -33.26
N ASP A 186 -3.55 10.77 -32.74
CA ASP A 186 -3.75 12.11 -33.32
C ASP A 186 -2.87 13.20 -32.63
N GLU A 187 -1.97 12.81 -31.74
CA GLU A 187 -1.06 13.70 -31.03
C GLU A 187 0.40 13.54 -31.49
N SER A 188 1.23 14.55 -31.19
CA SER A 188 2.69 14.47 -31.36
C SER A 188 3.26 13.43 -30.39
N LEU A 189 4.31 12.72 -30.80
CA LEU A 189 5.02 11.84 -29.90
C LEU A 189 5.98 12.60 -28.97
N ASP A 190 6.34 13.86 -29.23
CA ASP A 190 7.17 14.75 -28.38
C ASP A 190 8.17 14.02 -27.45
N GLY A 191 9.18 13.36 -28.05
CA GLY A 191 10.23 12.65 -27.29
C GLY A 191 9.89 11.21 -26.89
N LYS A 192 8.65 10.78 -27.08
CA LYS A 192 8.20 9.40 -26.88
C LYS A 192 8.48 8.55 -28.11
N THR A 193 8.70 7.26 -27.91
CA THR A 193 8.66 6.27 -28.98
C THR A 193 7.42 5.40 -28.84
N LEU A 194 6.88 4.95 -29.97
CA LEU A 194 5.70 4.12 -30.00
C LEU A 194 6.07 2.73 -30.52
N ARG A 195 5.57 1.71 -29.83
CA ARG A 195 5.64 0.31 -30.23
C ARG A 195 4.24 -0.28 -30.27
N ALA A 196 4.00 -1.21 -31.20
CA ALA A 196 2.74 -1.90 -31.31
C ALA A 196 2.93 -3.40 -31.06
N TRP A 197 1.99 -3.97 -30.34
CA TRP A 197 1.95 -5.38 -30.00
C TRP A 197 0.84 -6.07 -30.78
N TYR A 198 1.20 -7.12 -31.52
CA TYR A 198 0.27 -7.83 -32.38
C TYR A 198 0.45 -9.33 -32.32
N ARG A 199 -0.63 -10.06 -32.64
CA ARG A 199 -0.63 -11.52 -32.68
C ARG A 199 -0.59 -12.03 -34.12
N ARG A 200 0.19 -13.09 -34.36
CA ARG A 200 0.19 -13.84 -35.63
C ARG A 200 0.45 -15.31 -35.34
N ASP A 201 -0.44 -16.17 -35.82
CA ASP A 201 -0.35 -17.63 -35.67
C ASP A 201 -0.15 -18.10 -34.21
N GLY A 202 -0.77 -17.41 -33.25
CA GLY A 202 -0.67 -17.73 -31.83
C GLY A 202 0.47 -17.01 -31.09
N THR A 203 1.50 -16.55 -31.81
CA THR A 203 2.67 -15.87 -31.24
C THR A 203 2.47 -14.35 -31.16
N VAL A 204 2.97 -13.75 -30.09
CA VAL A 204 3.00 -12.28 -29.90
C VAL A 204 4.27 -11.71 -30.52
N TYR A 205 4.12 -10.61 -31.23
CA TYR A 205 5.22 -9.87 -31.83
C TYR A 205 5.17 -8.40 -31.41
N ARG A 206 6.36 -7.81 -31.30
CA ARG A 206 6.58 -6.37 -31.13
C ARG A 206 7.03 -5.77 -32.45
N THR A 207 6.53 -4.60 -32.80
CA THR A 207 7.11 -3.80 -33.87
C THR A 207 8.43 -3.16 -33.44
N GLY A 208 9.19 -2.62 -34.39
CA GLY A 208 10.25 -1.67 -34.06
C GLY A 208 9.72 -0.40 -33.39
N GLU A 209 10.61 0.38 -32.82
CA GLU A 209 10.31 1.72 -32.31
C GLU A 209 9.99 2.66 -33.46
N GLN A 210 8.92 3.44 -33.29
CA GLN A 210 8.61 4.57 -34.17
C GLN A 210 8.77 5.86 -33.37
N SER A 211 9.54 6.78 -33.93
CA SER A 211 9.62 8.15 -33.46
C SER A 211 9.14 9.06 -34.61
N GLY A 212 8.38 10.10 -34.28
CA GLY A 212 7.81 10.99 -35.28
C GLY A 212 7.56 12.37 -34.70
N GLU A 213 8.09 13.39 -35.38
CA GLU A 213 7.73 14.79 -35.15
C GLU A 213 6.55 15.14 -36.06
N GLY A 214 5.34 15.14 -35.50
CA GLY A 214 4.15 15.67 -36.17
C GLY A 214 3.47 14.73 -37.18
N GLU A 215 2.17 14.55 -36.94
CA GLU A 215 1.18 13.83 -37.76
C GLU A 215 1.10 12.30 -37.54
N SER A 216 -0.12 11.81 -37.69
CA SER A 216 -0.61 10.51 -37.22
C SER A 216 0.25 9.32 -37.63
N VAL A 217 0.57 8.46 -36.67
CA VAL A 217 1.28 7.19 -36.92
C VAL A 217 0.29 6.14 -37.43
N GLU A 218 0.55 5.58 -38.61
CA GLU A 218 -0.19 4.42 -39.14
C GLU A 218 0.65 3.14 -39.07
N LEU A 219 -0.01 2.02 -38.80
CA LEU A 219 0.64 0.70 -38.64
C LEU A 219 1.38 0.16 -39.88
N ASN A 220 1.16 0.75 -41.06
CA ASN A 220 1.87 0.34 -42.26
C ASN A 220 3.35 0.78 -42.26
N ASP A 221 3.74 1.66 -41.34
CA ASP A 221 5.06 2.28 -41.32
C ASP A 221 6.05 1.60 -40.37
N PHE A 222 5.64 0.54 -39.66
CA PHE A 222 6.55 -0.20 -38.80
C PHE A 222 7.49 -1.09 -39.60
N ASP A 223 8.78 -0.78 -39.51
CA ASP A 223 9.85 -1.58 -40.09
C ASP A 223 9.79 -3.04 -39.62
N GLY A 224 9.92 -3.97 -40.56
CA GLY A 224 10.05 -5.41 -40.29
C GLY A 224 8.76 -6.23 -40.41
N VAL A 225 7.58 -5.62 -40.54
CA VAL A 225 6.32 -6.38 -40.65
C VAL A 225 5.96 -6.63 -42.11
N SER A 226 6.32 -7.80 -42.64
CA SER A 226 5.77 -8.25 -43.93
C SER A 226 4.32 -8.71 -43.77
N GLY A 227 3.41 -8.07 -44.51
CA GLY A 227 1.96 -8.32 -44.47
C GLY A 227 1.23 -7.59 -43.34
N ARG A 228 -0.05 -7.24 -43.57
CA ARG A 228 -0.86 -6.52 -42.56
C ARG A 228 -1.04 -7.38 -41.31
N PRO A 229 -0.62 -6.93 -40.11
CA PRO A 229 -0.89 -7.66 -38.88
C PRO A 229 -2.39 -7.72 -38.64
N THR A 230 -2.94 -8.91 -38.47
CA THR A 230 -4.36 -9.08 -38.12
C THR A 230 -4.47 -9.17 -36.60
N GLY A 231 -4.62 -8.03 -35.93
CA GLY A 231 -4.87 -8.00 -34.49
C GLY A 231 -3.76 -7.36 -33.67
N VAL A 232 -3.55 -6.06 -33.88
CA VAL A 232 -2.87 -5.23 -32.87
C VAL A 232 -3.80 -5.10 -31.68
N PHE A 233 -3.30 -5.48 -30.50
CA PHE A 233 -4.10 -5.54 -29.28
C PHE A 233 -3.59 -4.57 -28.21
N ALA A 234 -2.33 -4.14 -28.30
CA ALA A 234 -1.79 -3.12 -27.41
C ALA A 234 -0.82 -2.17 -28.13
N ILE A 235 -0.76 -0.95 -27.63
CA ILE A 235 0.20 0.09 -28.03
C ILE A 235 1.01 0.48 -26.79
N GLU A 236 2.31 0.52 -26.93
CA GLU A 236 3.25 0.91 -25.87
C GLU A 236 3.87 2.25 -26.25
N PHE A 237 3.74 3.23 -25.37
CA PHE A 237 4.45 4.50 -25.44
C PHE A 237 5.63 4.41 -24.48
N VAL A 238 6.84 4.58 -24.99
CA VAL A 238 8.07 4.57 -24.20
C VAL A 238 8.59 5.99 -24.10
N GLU A 239 8.77 6.47 -22.87
CA GLU A 239 9.32 7.79 -22.55
C GLU A 239 10.43 7.63 -21.52
N ASP A 240 11.66 7.95 -21.93
CA ASP A 240 12.89 7.68 -21.17
C ASP A 240 12.98 6.19 -20.75
N ASP A 241 12.77 5.90 -19.47
CA ASP A 241 12.79 4.55 -18.87
C ASP A 241 11.40 4.07 -18.42
N SER A 242 10.34 4.81 -18.75
CA SER A 242 8.95 4.48 -18.42
C SER A 242 8.18 4.01 -19.65
N SER A 243 7.21 3.12 -19.45
CA SER A 243 6.35 2.59 -20.52
C SER A 243 4.88 2.62 -20.13
N THR A 244 4.06 3.26 -20.96
CA THR A 244 2.60 3.30 -20.80
C THR A 244 1.95 2.43 -21.87
N PHE A 245 1.04 1.54 -21.47
CA PHE A 245 0.37 0.62 -22.39
C PHE A 245 -1.09 1.03 -22.60
N PHE A 246 -1.53 1.01 -23.84
CA PHE A 246 -2.92 1.16 -24.24
C PHE A 246 -3.42 -0.15 -24.82
N ILE A 247 -4.23 -0.85 -24.06
CA ILE A 247 -4.79 -2.14 -24.44
C ILE A 247 -6.18 -1.91 -25.04
N ARG A 248 -6.49 -2.65 -26.10
CA ARG A 248 -7.84 -2.68 -26.65
C ARG A 248 -8.81 -3.30 -25.63
N ARG A 249 -9.86 -2.58 -25.21
CA ARG A 249 -10.81 -3.03 -24.16
C ARG A 249 -11.34 -4.46 -24.36
N THR A 250 -11.57 -4.89 -25.61
CA THR A 250 -12.08 -6.26 -25.85
C THR A 250 -11.12 -7.38 -25.47
N PHE A 251 -9.84 -7.06 -25.30
CA PHE A 251 -8.85 -7.97 -24.74
C PHE A 251 -9.11 -8.24 -23.25
N LEU A 252 -9.72 -7.30 -22.53
CA LEU A 252 -9.91 -7.34 -21.08
C LEU A 252 -11.20 -8.07 -20.65
N GLU A 253 -12.26 -8.00 -21.45
CA GLU A 253 -13.60 -8.49 -21.07
C GLU A 253 -13.85 -9.96 -21.43
N ALA A 254 -12.94 -10.59 -22.16
CA ALA A 254 -13.11 -11.96 -22.59
C ALA A 254 -12.22 -12.87 -21.74
N ASP A 255 -12.83 -13.85 -21.06
CA ASP A 255 -12.16 -15.04 -20.48
C ASP A 255 -11.33 -15.85 -21.53
N SER A 256 -11.34 -15.39 -22.78
CA SER A 256 -10.55 -15.87 -23.88
C SER A 256 -9.72 -14.70 -24.38
N CYS A 257 -8.40 -14.86 -24.47
CA CYS A 257 -7.46 -13.89 -25.06
C CYS A 257 -7.64 -13.77 -26.58
N ASP A 258 -8.86 -13.45 -26.98
CA ASP A 258 -9.42 -13.52 -28.31
C ASP A 258 -9.64 -12.09 -28.83
N VAL A 259 -8.73 -11.69 -29.72
CA VAL A 259 -8.60 -10.32 -30.23
C VAL A 259 -9.64 -10.03 -31.34
N GLU A 260 -10.48 -11.01 -31.72
CA GLU A 260 -11.37 -10.91 -32.87
C GLU A 260 -12.55 -9.94 -32.68
N GLN A 261 -12.87 -9.56 -31.44
CA GLN A 261 -13.95 -8.62 -31.19
C GLN A 261 -13.57 -7.17 -31.50
N ARG A 262 -14.56 -6.39 -31.97
CA ARG A 262 -14.34 -5.04 -32.53
C ARG A 262 -14.71 -3.92 -31.56
N THR A 263 -13.91 -3.66 -30.52
CA THR A 263 -13.98 -2.37 -29.82
C THR A 263 -12.91 -1.41 -30.34
N THR A 264 -13.19 -0.11 -30.25
CA THR A 264 -12.25 0.96 -30.59
C THR A 264 -11.61 1.60 -29.37
N ASP A 265 -12.13 1.29 -28.18
CA ASP A 265 -11.71 1.86 -26.90
C ASP A 265 -10.36 1.29 -26.48
N ALA A 266 -9.45 2.18 -26.12
CA ALA A 266 -8.19 1.86 -25.47
C ALA A 266 -8.31 2.11 -23.97
N VAL A 267 -7.72 1.22 -23.17
CA VAL A 267 -7.59 1.34 -21.72
C VAL A 267 -6.10 1.51 -21.42
N GLU A 268 -5.78 2.56 -20.69
CA GLU A 268 -4.41 2.84 -20.24
C GLU A 268 -4.06 1.92 -19.06
N LYS A 269 -2.85 1.36 -19.08
CA LYS A 269 -2.34 0.40 -18.09
C LYS A 269 -0.86 0.64 -17.83
N SER A 270 -0.45 0.42 -16.59
CA SER A 270 0.97 0.29 -16.23
C SER A 270 1.56 -0.98 -16.85
N GLN A 271 2.90 -1.04 -16.96
CA GLN A 271 3.60 -2.22 -17.47
C GLN A 271 3.29 -3.48 -16.65
N THR A 272 3.30 -3.38 -15.32
CA THR A 272 3.02 -4.51 -14.42
C THR A 272 1.62 -5.07 -14.66
N LYS A 273 0.58 -4.21 -14.68
CA LYS A 273 -0.79 -4.66 -14.95
C LYS A 273 -0.96 -5.25 -16.33
N PHE A 274 -0.36 -4.64 -17.35
CA PHE A 274 -0.33 -5.20 -18.70
C PHE A 274 0.27 -6.61 -18.71
N CYS A 275 1.34 -6.80 -17.96
CA CYS A 275 2.05 -8.06 -17.85
C CYS A 275 1.25 -9.13 -17.12
N ASP A 276 0.63 -8.80 -16.00
CA ASP A 276 -0.21 -9.73 -15.24
C ASP A 276 -1.42 -10.17 -16.06
N GLU A 277 -2.10 -9.23 -16.72
CA GLU A 277 -3.25 -9.52 -17.59
C GLU A 277 -2.86 -10.40 -18.79
N ILE A 278 -1.65 -10.20 -19.33
CA ILE A 278 -1.16 -11.03 -20.44
C ILE A 278 -0.65 -12.37 -19.97
N ALA A 279 -0.06 -12.49 -18.78
CA ALA A 279 0.47 -13.74 -18.24
C ALA A 279 -0.62 -14.83 -18.21
N ASP A 280 -1.84 -14.44 -17.82
CA ASP A 280 -3.01 -15.32 -17.79
C ASP A 280 -3.42 -15.87 -19.16
N CYS A 281 -2.91 -15.30 -20.26
CA CYS A 281 -3.25 -15.70 -21.62
C CYS A 281 -2.46 -16.89 -22.20
N GLU A 282 -1.53 -17.49 -21.47
CA GLU A 282 -0.66 -18.60 -21.94
C GLU A 282 -0.07 -18.38 -23.36
N LEU A 283 0.36 -17.15 -23.68
CA LEU A 283 0.88 -16.80 -24.99
C LEU A 283 2.35 -17.21 -25.14
N ASP A 284 2.67 -17.93 -26.23
CA ASP A 284 4.06 -18.20 -26.59
C ASP A 284 4.80 -16.88 -26.89
N GLY A 285 5.87 -16.60 -26.13
CA GLY A 285 6.68 -15.38 -26.24
C GLY A 285 6.49 -14.34 -25.12
N GLN A 286 5.63 -14.59 -24.12
CA GLN A 286 5.37 -13.70 -22.98
C GLN A 286 6.63 -13.24 -22.23
N ILE A 287 7.65 -14.10 -22.16
CA ILE A 287 8.84 -13.85 -21.34
C ILE A 287 9.60 -12.60 -21.80
N GLU A 288 9.60 -12.24 -23.09
CA GLU A 288 10.26 -11.00 -23.56
C GLU A 288 9.41 -9.73 -23.37
N LEU A 289 8.10 -9.86 -23.12
CA LEU A 289 7.17 -8.72 -22.92
C LEU A 289 7.38 -8.06 -21.55
N CYS A 290 7.64 -8.89 -20.56
CA CYS A 290 7.57 -8.56 -19.13
C CYS A 290 8.91 -8.73 -18.42
N SER A 291 9.95 -9.12 -19.16
CA SER A 291 11.33 -9.06 -18.68
C SER A 291 11.96 -7.78 -19.21
N ASN A 292 11.99 -6.74 -18.37
CA ASN A 292 12.95 -5.64 -18.51
C ASN A 292 14.28 -6.06 -17.90
#